data_AF-A0A4U9DCI8-F1
#
_entry.id   AF-A0A4U9DCI8-F1
#
_cell.length_a   1.000
_cell.length_b   1.000
_cell.length_c   1.000
_cell.angle_alpha   90.00
_cell.angle_beta   90.00
_cell.angle_gamma   90.00
#
_symmetry.space_group_name_H-M   'P 1'
#
loop_
_entity.id
_entity.type
_entity.pdbx_description
1 polymer ?
#
loop_
_entity_poly.entity_id
_entity_poly.type
_entity_poly.pdbx_seq_one_letter_code
_entity_poly.pdbx_strand_id
1 'polypeptide(L)'
;MLFQRAMTNLLTNAIRYSPGKGTISVGAFQRGEFVEVEVSNAGEVLAEPDKLFERFWRGDNVRHTAGSGLGLSLVSAIATLHGGSAYYRHASGNNIFGLRLRA
;
A
#
# COMPACT_ATOMS: atom_id res chain seq x y z
N MET A 1 -14.76 -4.56 -9.14
CA MET A 1 -14.53 -5.55 -8.05
C MET A 1 -13.05 -5.66 -7.66
N LEU A 2 -12.10 -5.84 -8.60
CA LEU A 2 -10.67 -5.97 -8.24
C LEU A 2 -10.07 -4.69 -7.65
N PHE A 3 -10.27 -3.53 -8.29
CA PHE A 3 -9.78 -2.25 -7.77
C PHE A 3 -10.25 -1.97 -6.32
N GLN A 4 -11.54 -2.19 -6.05
CA GLN A 4 -12.11 -2.04 -4.71
C GLN A 4 -11.40 -2.94 -3.69
N ARG A 5 -11.06 -4.19 -4.04
CA ARG A 5 -10.30 -5.09 -3.14
C ARG A 5 -8.91 -4.55 -2.84
N ALA A 6 -8.20 -4.03 -3.85
CA ALA A 6 -6.89 -3.42 -3.64
C ALA A 6 -6.99 -2.20 -2.72
N MET A 7 -7.97 -1.31 -2.96
CA MET A 7 -8.19 -0.12 -2.13
C MET A 7 -8.59 -0.46 -0.70
N THR A 8 -9.49 -1.42 -0.49
CA THR A 8 -9.83 -1.90 0.86
C THR A 8 -8.59 -2.42 1.58
N ASN A 9 -7.68 -3.10 0.88
CA ASN A 9 -6.45 -3.58 1.48
C ASN A 9 -5.53 -2.43 1.93
N LEU A 10 -5.26 -1.47 1.03
CA LEU A 10 -4.44 -0.30 1.34
C LEU A 10 -5.01 0.50 2.51
N LEU A 11 -6.31 0.80 2.48
CA LEU A 11 -6.98 1.56 3.54
C LEU A 11 -6.98 0.80 4.87
N THR A 12 -7.23 -0.50 4.87
CA THR A 12 -7.20 -1.31 6.10
C THR A 12 -5.79 -1.37 6.70
N ASN A 13 -4.75 -1.44 5.86
CA ASN A 13 -3.37 -1.36 6.32
C ASN A 13 -3.07 0.02 6.91
N ALA A 14 -3.44 1.10 6.23
CA ALA A 14 -3.24 2.47 6.71
C ALA A 14 -3.95 2.70 8.06
N ILE A 15 -5.20 2.24 8.23
CA ILE A 15 -5.92 2.32 9.52
C ILE A 15 -5.22 1.53 10.61
N ARG A 16 -4.74 0.33 10.30
CA ARG A 16 -4.09 -0.57 11.27
C ARG A 16 -2.73 -0.04 11.73
N TYR A 17 -1.97 0.58 10.85
CA TYR A 17 -0.58 0.97 11.10
C TYR A 17 -0.38 2.49 11.29
N SER A 18 -1.45 3.29 11.25
CA SER A 18 -1.39 4.72 11.60
C SER A 18 -1.36 4.91 13.12
N PRO A 19 -0.30 5.52 13.69
CA PRO A 19 -0.22 5.77 15.12
C PRO A 19 -1.25 6.83 15.55
N GLY A 20 -1.83 6.66 16.74
CA GLY A 20 -2.55 7.72 17.46
C GLY A 20 -3.78 8.34 16.78
N LYS A 21 -4.49 7.61 15.90
CA LYS A 21 -5.59 8.16 15.05
C LYS A 21 -5.11 9.23 14.06
N GLY A 22 -3.89 9.07 13.52
CA GLY A 22 -3.34 9.96 12.51
C GLY A 22 -4.16 10.01 11.22
N THR A 23 -4.06 11.13 10.50
CA THR A 23 -4.73 11.36 9.21
C THR A 23 -4.29 10.33 8.17
N ILE A 24 -5.27 9.76 7.46
CA ILE A 24 -5.04 8.95 6.26
C ILE A 24 -5.42 9.82 5.06
N SER A 25 -4.51 10.00 4.11
CA SER A 25 -4.76 10.76 2.89
C SER A 25 -4.78 9.83 1.68
N VAL A 26 -5.78 10.03 0.82
CA VAL A 26 -5.94 9.30 -0.44
C VAL A 26 -5.86 10.28 -1.58
N GLY A 27 -5.04 9.98 -2.59
CA GLY A 27 -4.85 10.79 -3.78
C GLY A 27 -4.93 9.96 -5.04
N ALA A 28 -5.35 10.57 -6.14
CA ALA A 28 -5.30 9.97 -7.47
C ALA A 28 -4.71 10.97 -8.46
N PHE A 29 -3.77 10.52 -9.29
CA PHE A 29 -3.01 11.36 -10.20
C PHE A 29 -2.92 10.69 -11.57
N GLN A 30 -3.26 11.42 -12.63
CA GLN A 30 -3.01 10.95 -13.98
C GLN A 30 -1.58 11.29 -14.40
N ARG A 31 -0.84 10.30 -14.91
CA ARG A 31 0.54 10.39 -15.36
C ARG A 31 0.65 9.72 -16.73
N GLY A 32 0.39 10.49 -17.79
CA GLY A 32 0.34 9.97 -19.16
C GLY A 32 -0.77 8.92 -19.31
N GLU A 33 -0.41 7.72 -19.79
CA GLU A 33 -1.33 6.58 -19.94
C GLU A 33 -1.63 5.84 -18.62
N PHE A 34 -1.17 6.34 -17.47
CA PHE A 34 -1.37 5.68 -16.19
C PHE A 34 -2.15 6.55 -15.21
N VAL A 35 -2.94 5.91 -14.36
CA VAL A 35 -3.51 6.49 -13.15
C VAL A 35 -2.78 5.91 -11.95
N GLU A 36 -2.25 6.79 -11.11
CA GLU A 36 -1.66 6.45 -9.83
C GLU A 36 -2.66 6.75 -8.72
N VAL A 37 -2.93 5.76 -7.86
CA VAL A 37 -3.75 5.93 -6.66
C VAL A 37 -2.87 5.65 -5.45
N GLU A 38 -2.77 6.62 -4.55
CA GLU A 38 -1.93 6.57 -3.36
C GLU A 38 -2.79 6.62 -2.08
N VAL A 39 -2.40 5.82 -1.10
CA VAL A 39 -2.89 5.89 0.28
C VAL A 39 -1.69 6.15 1.17
N SER A 40 -1.79 7.17 2.01
CA SER A 40 -0.71 7.59 2.91
C SER A 40 -1.16 7.69 4.36
N ASN A 41 -0.26 7.36 5.27
CA ASN A 41 -0.45 7.51 6.72
C ASN A 41 0.88 7.86 7.40
N ALA A 42 0.78 8.52 8.55
CA ALA A 42 1.95 8.83 9.37
C ALA A 42 2.66 7.54 9.82
N GLY A 43 4.00 7.58 9.86
CA GLY A 43 4.79 6.49 10.39
C GLY A 43 6.27 6.57 10.01
N GLU A 44 7.07 5.78 10.70
CA GLU A 44 8.48 5.59 10.37
C GLU A 44 8.64 4.77 9.08
N VAL A 45 9.80 4.92 8.44
CA VAL A 45 10.14 4.15 7.25
C VAL A 45 10.12 2.65 7.55
N LEU A 46 9.56 1.86 6.63
CA LEU A 46 9.48 0.42 6.79
C LEU A 46 10.80 -0.24 6.38
N ALA A 47 11.22 -1.24 7.15
CA ALA A 47 12.37 -2.08 6.81
C ALA A 47 12.05 -2.94 5.57
N GLU A 48 13.06 -3.18 4.74
CA GLU A 48 12.99 -4.05 3.56
C GLU A 48 11.83 -3.71 2.59
N PRO A 49 11.78 -2.48 2.06
CA PRO A 49 10.68 -2.02 1.21
C PRO A 49 10.45 -2.90 -0.03
N ASP A 50 11.50 -3.53 -0.54
CA ASP A 50 11.42 -4.43 -1.71
C ASP A 50 10.59 -5.68 -1.43
N LYS A 51 10.50 -6.11 -0.16
CA LYS A 51 9.77 -7.32 0.23
C LYS A 51 8.33 -7.05 0.66
N LEU A 52 7.92 -5.79 0.79
CA LEU A 52 6.58 -5.40 1.25
C LEU A 52 5.45 -6.02 0.41
N PHE A 53 5.70 -6.28 -0.86
CA PHE A 53 4.72 -6.82 -1.81
C PHE A 53 4.84 -8.33 -2.01
N GLU A 54 5.78 -9.00 -1.34
CA GLU A 54 5.91 -10.46 -1.38
C GLU A 54 4.78 -11.11 -0.58
N ARG A 55 4.36 -12.30 -1.03
CA ARG A 55 3.35 -13.10 -0.31
C ARG A 55 3.91 -13.56 1.02
N PHE A 56 3.11 -13.43 2.07
CA PHE A 56 3.42 -13.87 3.44
C PHE A 56 4.54 -13.10 4.13
N TRP A 57 5.11 -12.09 3.49
CA TRP A 57 6.14 -11.26 4.11
C TRP A 57 5.54 -10.36 5.20
N ARG A 58 6.24 -10.27 6.34
CA ARG A 58 5.92 -9.39 7.46
C ARG A 58 7.22 -8.93 8.11
N GLY A 59 7.35 -7.64 8.38
CA GLY A 59 8.47 -7.11 9.15
C GLY A 59 8.42 -7.55 10.62
N ASP A 60 9.61 -7.63 11.23
CA ASP A 60 9.78 -8.15 12.61
C ASP A 60 9.04 -7.36 13.69
N ASN A 61 8.85 -6.05 13.49
CA ASN A 61 8.11 -5.17 14.41
C ASN A 61 6.61 -5.46 14.48
N VAL A 62 6.11 -6.37 13.64
CA VAL A 62 4.67 -6.58 13.41
C VAL A 62 4.22 -7.98 13.85
N ARG A 63 5.10 -8.85 14.37
CA ARG A 63 4.79 -10.27 14.71
C ARG A 63 3.58 -10.44 15.64
N HIS A 64 3.22 -9.45 16.45
CA HIS A 64 2.09 -9.51 17.39
C HIS A 64 0.75 -8.96 16.87
N THR A 65 0.66 -8.43 15.65
CA THR A 65 -0.63 -7.98 15.09
C THR A 65 -1.31 -9.10 14.29
N ALA A 66 -2.64 -9.17 14.33
CA ALA A 66 -3.40 -10.10 13.49
C ALA A 66 -3.18 -9.77 12.00
N GLY A 67 -3.09 -10.76 11.10
CA GLY A 67 -2.97 -10.54 9.65
C GLY A 67 -2.14 -11.63 8.93
N SER A 68 -2.53 -11.99 7.71
CA SER A 68 -1.93 -13.11 6.95
C SER A 68 -0.70 -12.74 6.10
N GLY A 69 -0.29 -11.47 6.05
CA GLY A 69 0.79 -11.03 5.14
C GLY A 69 0.41 -11.09 3.65
N LEU A 70 -0.87 -11.27 3.33
CA LEU A 70 -1.34 -11.40 1.94
C LEU A 70 -1.74 -10.06 1.32
N GLY A 71 -1.88 -9.01 2.13
CA GLY A 71 -2.58 -7.82 1.71
C GLY A 71 -1.91 -7.04 0.59
N LEU A 72 -0.65 -6.62 0.81
CA LEU A 72 0.11 -5.90 -0.20
C LEU A 72 0.47 -6.78 -1.41
N SER A 73 0.65 -8.08 -1.22
CA SER A 73 0.82 -9.01 -2.35
C SER A 73 -0.41 -9.08 -3.26
N LEU A 74 -1.63 -8.95 -2.71
CA LEU A 74 -2.85 -8.87 -3.49
C LEU A 74 -2.94 -7.54 -4.26
N VAL A 75 -2.57 -6.44 -3.60
CA VAL A 75 -2.48 -5.10 -4.23
C VAL A 75 -1.54 -5.15 -5.44
N SER A 76 -0.34 -5.73 -5.27
CA SER A 76 0.64 -5.92 -6.35
C SER A 76 0.07 -6.75 -7.51
N ALA A 77 -0.50 -7.93 -7.21
CA ALA A 77 -1.09 -8.78 -8.23
C ALA A 77 -2.23 -8.08 -9.01
N ILE A 78 -3.07 -7.30 -8.33
CA ILE A 78 -4.13 -6.52 -8.98
C ILE A 78 -3.54 -5.43 -9.87
N ALA A 79 -2.50 -4.72 -9.44
CA ALA A 79 -1.85 -3.71 -10.28
C ALA A 79 -1.24 -4.32 -11.55
N THR A 80 -0.53 -5.44 -11.41
CA THR A 80 0.04 -6.18 -12.55
C THR A 80 -1.03 -6.64 -13.54
N LEU A 81 -2.17 -7.13 -13.05
CA LEU A 81 -3.30 -7.51 -13.91
C LEU A 81 -3.86 -6.35 -14.74
N HIS A 82 -3.68 -5.10 -14.29
CA HIS A 82 -4.08 -3.89 -15.02
C HIS A 82 -2.91 -3.27 -15.81
N GLY A 83 -1.84 -4.02 -16.05
CA GLY A 83 -0.68 -3.57 -16.83
C GLY A 83 0.17 -2.50 -16.13
N GLY A 84 0.04 -2.37 -14.80
CA GLY A 84 0.83 -1.45 -13.99
C GLY A 84 1.58 -2.14 -12.86
N SER A 85 1.77 -1.43 -11.74
CA SER A 85 2.62 -1.89 -10.63
C SER A 85 2.15 -1.30 -9.30
N ALA A 86 2.42 -1.99 -8.19
CA ALA A 86 2.30 -1.39 -6.86
C ALA A 86 3.67 -0.86 -6.39
N TYR A 87 3.67 0.14 -5.53
CA TYR A 87 4.90 0.72 -4.99
C TYR A 87 4.73 1.24 -3.57
N TYR A 88 5.86 1.42 -2.90
CA TYR A 88 5.98 2.05 -1.60
C TYR A 88 6.98 3.20 -1.68
N ARG A 89 6.70 4.29 -0.95
CA ARG A 89 7.65 5.38 -0.71
C ARG A 89 7.42 5.97 0.68
N HIS A 90 8.46 6.56 1.25
CA HIS A 90 8.36 7.34 2.48
C HIS A 90 8.69 8.79 2.17
N ALA A 91 7.85 9.72 2.63
CA ALA A 91 8.06 11.15 2.44
C ALA A 91 7.40 11.96 3.54
N SER A 92 8.09 13.00 4.03
CA SER A 92 7.56 13.95 5.01
C SER A 92 6.93 13.28 6.25
N GLY A 93 7.54 12.19 6.73
CA GLY A 93 7.05 11.44 7.91
C GLY A 93 5.85 10.51 7.63
N ASN A 94 5.50 10.29 6.36
CA ASN A 94 4.40 9.42 5.96
C ASN A 94 4.88 8.23 5.14
N ASN A 95 4.30 7.07 5.41
CA ASN A 95 4.33 5.90 4.56
C ASN A 95 3.28 6.06 3.46
N ILE A 96 3.67 5.88 2.21
CA ILE A 96 2.81 6.05 1.04
C ILE A 96 2.84 4.74 0.24
N PHE A 97 1.68 4.13 0.09
CA PHE A 97 1.47 2.93 -0.71
C PHE A 97 0.64 3.28 -1.95
N GLY A 98 1.13 2.88 -3.12
CA GLY A 98 0.54 3.28 -4.39
C GLY A 98 0.25 2.10 -5.31
N LEU A 99 -0.75 2.31 -6.16
CA LEU A 99 -1.11 1.48 -7.30
C LEU A 99 -0.96 2.34 -8.56
N ARG A 100 -0.17 1.89 -9.53
CA ARG A 100 -0.19 2.40 -10.90
C ARG A 100 -1.02 1.45 -11.74
N LEU A 101 -1.99 1.99 -12.47
CA LEU A 101 -2.90 1.25 -13.35
C LEU A 101 -2.86 1.89 -14.73
N ARG A 102 -2.86 1.10 -15.80
CA ARG A 102 -2.99 1.65 -17.16
C ARG A 102 -4.42 2.18 -17.33
N ALA A 103 -4.55 3.41 -17.83
CA ALA A 103 -5.81 4.10 -18.09
C ALA A 103 -6.54 3.52 -19.31
#